data_AF-A0A956HCL8-F1
#
_entry.id   AF-A0A956HCL8-F1
#
_cell.length_a   1.000
_cell.length_b   1.000
_cell.length_c   1.000
_cell.angle_alpha   90.00
_cell.angle_beta   90.00
_cell.angle_gamma   90.00
#
_symmetry.space_group_name_H-M   'P 1'
#
loop_
_entity.id
_entity.type
_entity.pdbx_description
1 polymer ?
#
loop_
_entity_poly.entity_id
_entity_poly.type
_entity_poly.pdbx_seq_one_letter_code
_entity_poly.pdbx_strand_id
1 'polypeptide(L)'
;MGVWQGEGMAARLFHALGASRLARTICAEAGGVGHRYTTGKTAGIDPLDFAASRLVLIWGSNTLTSNLHLWPVLLAARKQGARLLVIDPARTRTARAADEWIPIRPGTDAALALAMMHVIIAEERWDRDYVARHTLGFDALQARVAAWTPDRAAALTGIPAARIEALAREYATIRPAAIRVNYGL
;
A
#
# COMPACT_ATOMS: atom_id res chain seq x y z
N MET A 1 10.99 17.63 6.15
CA MET A 1 12.23 18.38 6.48
C MET A 1 12.82 18.94 5.21
N GLY A 2 13.23 20.21 5.20
CA GLY A 2 13.90 20.82 4.04
C GLY A 2 15.35 20.33 3.90
N VAL A 3 15.93 20.48 2.70
CA VAL A 3 17.28 20.00 2.34
C VAL A 3 18.38 20.54 3.27
N TRP A 4 18.19 21.77 3.79
CA TRP A 4 19.08 22.43 4.74
C TRP A 4 18.96 21.92 6.18
N GLN A 5 17.77 21.47 6.58
CA GLN A 5 17.47 21.04 7.96
C GLN A 5 17.58 19.52 8.14
N GLY A 6 17.83 18.79 7.05
CA GLY A 6 18.08 17.35 7.08
C GLY A 6 19.57 17.04 7.07
N GLU A 7 19.91 16.02 6.30
CA GLU A 7 21.23 15.40 6.26
C GLU A 7 22.29 16.19 5.49
N GLY A 8 21.94 17.33 4.87
CA GLY A 8 22.83 18.06 3.99
C GLY A 8 24.16 18.46 4.65
N MET A 9 24.11 18.91 5.91
CA MET A 9 25.31 19.30 6.67
C MET A 9 26.15 18.09 7.09
N ALA A 10 25.51 17.05 7.64
CA ALA A 10 26.19 15.84 8.10
C ALA A 10 26.84 15.09 6.91
N ALA A 11 26.11 14.92 5.80
CA ALA A 11 26.63 14.28 4.61
C ALA A 11 27.81 15.05 4.00
N ARG A 12 27.76 16.39 3.97
CA ARG A 12 28.90 17.21 3.51
C ARG A 12 30.13 17.02 4.38
N LEU A 13 29.98 16.98 5.70
CA LEU A 13 31.08 16.73 6.62
C LEU A 13 31.71 15.35 6.38
N PHE A 14 30.90 14.28 6.36
CA PHE A 14 31.41 12.92 6.16
C PHE A 14 32.04 12.72 4.77
N HIS A 15 31.51 13.36 3.73
CA HIS A 15 32.16 13.35 2.42
C HIS A 15 33.51 14.07 2.44
N ALA A 16 33.61 15.22 3.11
CA ALA A 16 34.88 15.97 3.23
C ALA A 16 35.94 15.20 4.02
N LEU A 17 35.53 14.42 5.03
CA LEU A 17 36.41 13.55 5.81
C LEU A 17 36.86 12.28 5.05
N GLY A 18 36.33 12.04 3.84
CA GLY A 18 36.58 10.79 3.10
C GLY A 18 35.98 9.55 3.78
N ALA A 19 34.96 9.74 4.62
CA ALA A 19 34.35 8.64 5.35
C ALA A 19 33.51 7.72 4.43
N SER A 20 33.45 6.44 4.78
CA SER A 20 32.57 5.47 4.13
C SER A 20 31.11 5.94 4.17
N ARG A 21 30.40 5.84 3.05
CA ARG A 21 29.00 6.28 2.93
C ARG A 21 28.07 5.26 3.60
N LEU A 22 27.27 5.72 4.56
CA LEU A 22 26.28 4.88 5.23
C LEU A 22 25.04 4.69 4.35
N ALA A 23 24.83 3.46 3.86
CA ALA A 23 23.59 3.07 3.22
C ALA A 23 22.48 2.95 4.28
N ARG A 24 21.40 3.71 4.12
CA ARG A 24 20.30 3.80 5.09
C ARG A 24 19.19 2.83 4.76
N THR A 25 19.54 1.55 4.80
CA THR A 25 18.72 0.47 4.26
C THR A 25 17.60 0.02 5.21
N ILE A 26 17.45 0.67 6.37
CA ILE A 26 16.53 0.24 7.41
C ILE A 26 15.11 0.71 7.09
N CYS A 27 14.14 -0.21 7.22
CA CYS A 27 12.70 -0.05 7.04
C CYS A 27 12.21 0.35 5.63
N ALA A 28 12.87 1.26 4.93
CA ALA A 28 12.36 1.86 3.69
C ALA A 28 12.91 1.21 2.40
N GLU A 29 14.00 0.45 2.46
CA GLU A 29 14.72 0.04 1.24
C GLU A 29 13.91 -0.93 0.39
N ALA A 30 13.29 -1.94 0.99
CA ALA A 30 12.47 -2.92 0.25
C ALA A 30 11.31 -2.23 -0.50
N GLY A 31 10.56 -1.36 0.19
CA GLY A 31 9.50 -0.57 -0.42
C GLY A 31 10.02 0.41 -1.47
N GLY A 32 11.17 1.05 -1.23
CA GLY A 32 11.80 1.98 -2.16
C GLY A 32 12.26 1.31 -3.45
N VAL A 33 12.85 0.11 -3.34
CA VAL A 33 13.23 -0.74 -4.47
C VAL A 33 11.98 -1.19 -5.23
N GLY A 34 10.96 -1.71 -4.54
CA GLY A 34 9.70 -2.13 -5.17
C GLY A 34 9.01 -1.00 -5.93
N HIS A 35 9.00 0.22 -5.37
CA HIS A 35 8.45 1.39 -6.05
C HIS A 35 9.25 1.77 -7.31
N ARG A 36 10.59 1.76 -7.22
CA ARG A 36 11.46 2.02 -8.37
C ARG A 36 11.27 1.00 -9.49
N TYR A 37 11.14 -0.29 -9.16
CA TYR A 37 10.85 -1.34 -10.14
C TYR A 37 9.48 -1.16 -10.81
N THR A 38 8.49 -0.66 -10.09
CA THR A 38 7.11 -0.58 -10.59
C THR A 38 6.80 0.73 -11.31
N THR A 39 7.27 1.87 -10.80
CA THR A 39 6.90 3.21 -11.29
C THR A 39 8.11 4.09 -11.67
N GLY A 40 9.33 3.55 -11.59
CA GLY A 40 10.57 4.24 -12.00
C GLY A 40 11.12 5.27 -11.01
N LYS A 41 10.40 5.59 -9.93
CA LYS A 41 10.84 6.51 -8.86
C LYS A 41 10.42 5.98 -7.50
N THR A 42 10.72 6.70 -6.42
CA THR A 42 10.12 6.43 -5.09
C THR A 42 9.21 7.61 -4.75
N ALA A 43 7.99 7.60 -5.27
CA ALA A 43 7.04 8.71 -5.10
C ALA A 43 5.62 8.18 -4.84
N GLY A 44 5.05 8.53 -3.70
CA GLY A 44 3.66 8.19 -3.38
C GLY A 44 2.67 9.27 -3.81
N ILE A 45 1.41 9.05 -3.44
CA ILE A 45 0.36 10.07 -3.41
C ILE A 45 0.76 11.24 -2.49
N ASP A 46 0.35 12.47 -2.81
CA ASP A 46 0.45 13.58 -1.88
C ASP A 46 -0.40 13.27 -0.63
N PRO A 47 0.15 13.39 0.59
CA PRO A 47 -0.62 13.16 1.82
C PRO A 47 -1.95 13.91 1.89
N LEU A 48 -2.08 15.08 1.26
CA LEU A 48 -3.32 15.86 1.26
C LEU A 48 -4.38 15.31 0.30
N ASP A 49 -3.97 14.64 -0.78
CA ASP A 49 -4.89 14.06 -1.78
C ASP A 49 -5.69 12.87 -1.23
N PHE A 50 -5.27 12.29 -0.10
CA PHE A 50 -6.10 11.32 0.63
C PHE A 50 -7.48 11.87 1.00
N ALA A 51 -7.64 13.19 1.17
CA ALA A 51 -8.93 13.82 1.46
C ALA A 51 -9.98 13.58 0.36
N ALA A 52 -9.54 13.38 -0.89
CA ALA A 52 -10.42 13.15 -2.04
C ALA A 52 -10.73 11.66 -2.29
N SER A 53 -10.16 10.76 -1.48
CA SER A 53 -10.38 9.31 -1.64
C SER A 53 -11.76 8.90 -1.13
N ARG A 54 -12.44 7.99 -1.84
CA ARG A 54 -13.69 7.34 -1.40
C ARG A 54 -13.45 5.98 -0.75
N LEU A 55 -12.28 5.39 -0.96
CA LEU A 55 -11.78 4.22 -0.25
C LEU A 55 -10.31 4.43 0.10
N VAL A 56 -9.94 4.16 1.35
CA VAL A 56 -8.55 4.12 1.77
C VAL A 56 -8.25 2.78 2.42
N LEU A 57 -7.31 2.03 1.82
CA LEU A 57 -6.74 0.83 2.40
C LEU A 57 -5.48 1.20 3.17
N ILE A 58 -5.53 1.13 4.50
CA ILE A 58 -4.36 1.30 5.36
C ILE A 58 -3.76 -0.08 5.57
N TRP A 59 -2.64 -0.37 4.91
CA TRP A 59 -2.06 -1.70 4.86
C TRP A 59 -0.69 -1.72 5.54
N GLY A 60 -0.53 -2.54 6.58
CA GLY A 60 0.75 -2.68 7.29
C GLY A 60 1.19 -1.37 7.94
N SER A 61 0.23 -0.59 8.46
CA SER A 61 0.48 0.76 8.95
C SER A 61 -0.39 1.12 10.15
N ASN A 62 0.27 1.36 11.29
CA ASN A 62 -0.36 1.99 12.45
C ASN A 62 -0.31 3.52 12.34
N THR A 63 -1.04 4.07 11.35
CA THR A 63 -1.02 5.50 10.97
C THR A 63 -1.33 6.43 12.15
N LEU A 64 -2.31 6.10 12.99
CA LEU A 64 -2.70 6.93 14.14
C LEU A 64 -1.58 7.05 15.19
N THR A 65 -0.62 6.11 15.21
CA THR A 65 0.52 6.15 16.14
C THR A 65 1.80 6.67 15.46
N SER A 66 2.07 6.24 14.22
CA SER A 66 3.34 6.49 13.53
C SER A 66 3.31 7.67 12.55
N ASN A 67 2.12 8.16 12.19
CA ASN A 67 1.94 9.24 11.22
C ASN A 67 0.65 10.03 11.55
N LEU A 68 0.60 10.58 12.76
CA LEU A 68 -0.58 11.26 13.29
C LEU A 68 -1.05 12.43 12.41
N HIS A 69 -0.14 13.09 11.69
CA HIS A 69 -0.45 14.21 10.80
C HIS A 69 -1.32 13.84 9.59
N LEU A 70 -1.26 12.59 9.13
CA LEU A 70 -2.13 12.10 8.05
C LEU A 70 -3.55 11.83 8.55
N TRP A 71 -3.73 11.56 9.84
CA TRP A 71 -5.02 11.16 10.39
C TRP A 71 -6.14 12.19 10.21
N PRO A 72 -5.95 13.51 10.44
CA PRO A 72 -6.96 14.52 10.13
C PRO A 72 -7.42 14.50 8.67
N VAL A 73 -6.52 14.22 7.73
CA VAL A 73 -6.84 14.13 6.29
C VAL A 73 -7.74 12.91 6.02
N LEU A 74 -7.41 11.75 6.60
CA LEU A 74 -8.23 10.55 6.51
C LEU A 74 -9.61 10.74 7.13
N LEU A 75 -9.70 11.47 8.25
CA LEU A 75 -10.98 11.83 8.85
C LEU A 75 -11.78 12.80 7.96
N ALA A 76 -11.13 13.72 7.25
CA ALA A 76 -11.80 14.59 6.29
C ALA A 76 -12.41 13.78 5.14
N ALA A 77 -11.67 12.81 4.58
CA ALA A 77 -12.19 11.87 3.59
C ALA A 77 -13.39 11.08 4.14
N ARG A 78 -13.26 10.52 5.35
CA ARG A 78 -14.33 9.75 5.99
C ARG A 78 -15.59 10.58 6.24
N LYS A 79 -15.46 11.85 6.62
CA LYS A 79 -16.59 12.80 6.74
C LYS A 79 -17.32 13.03 5.42
N GLN A 80 -16.63 12.88 4.28
CA GLN A 80 -17.20 12.97 2.93
C GLN A 80 -17.73 11.61 2.43
N GLY A 81 -17.80 10.59 3.30
CA GLY A 81 -18.33 9.27 2.98
C GLY A 81 -17.28 8.26 2.52
N ALA A 82 -15.99 8.56 2.65
CA ALA A 82 -14.94 7.58 2.37
C ALA A 82 -14.96 6.44 3.39
N ARG A 83 -14.62 5.23 2.93
CA ARG A 83 -14.39 4.07 3.81
C ARG A 83 -12.91 3.89 4.10
N LEU A 84 -12.58 3.66 5.37
CA LEU A 84 -11.23 3.37 5.84
C LEU A 84 -11.17 1.90 6.26
N LEU A 85 -10.42 1.07 5.52
CA LEU A 85 -10.19 -0.34 5.85
C LEU A 85 -8.74 -0.51 6.29
N VAL A 86 -8.51 -1.26 7.38
CA VAL A 86 -7.16 -1.52 7.90
C VAL A 86 -6.82 -2.99 7.74
N ILE A 87 -5.75 -3.27 7.01
CA ILE A 87 -5.16 -4.61 6.84
C ILE A 87 -3.92 -4.66 7.73
N ASP A 88 -4.01 -5.37 8.84
CA ASP A 88 -2.96 -5.42 9.87
C ASP A 88 -3.12 -6.70 10.70
N PRO A 89 -2.03 -7.44 11.01
CA PRO A 89 -2.10 -8.60 11.90
C PRO A 89 -2.60 -8.25 13.30
N ALA A 90 -2.38 -7.02 13.78
CA ALA A 90 -2.78 -6.58 15.10
C ALA A 90 -3.95 -5.58 15.03
N ARG A 91 -4.87 -5.67 16.00
CA ARG A 91 -5.95 -4.69 16.17
C ARG A 91 -5.45 -3.40 16.85
N THR A 92 -4.59 -2.68 16.14
CA THR A 92 -3.94 -1.42 16.55
C THR A 92 -4.94 -0.29 16.83
N ARG A 93 -4.47 0.84 17.39
CA ARG A 93 -5.30 2.04 17.56
C ARG A 93 -5.89 2.52 16.23
N THR A 94 -5.14 2.38 15.14
CA THR A 94 -5.62 2.70 13.79
C THR A 94 -6.75 1.75 13.37
N ALA A 95 -6.56 0.43 13.54
CA ALA A 95 -7.57 -0.58 13.24
C ALA A 95 -8.87 -0.39 14.03
N ARG A 96 -8.78 0.03 15.30
CA ARG A 96 -9.96 0.31 16.14
C ARG A 96 -10.71 1.56 15.71
N ALA A 97 -10.05 2.51 15.05
CA ALA A 97 -10.63 3.79 14.63
C ALA A 97 -11.15 3.78 13.18
N ALA A 98 -10.77 2.76 12.40
CA ALA A 98 -11.21 2.53 11.03
C ALA A 98 -12.63 1.93 10.95
N ASP A 99 -13.19 1.86 9.75
CA ASP A 99 -14.51 1.26 9.51
C ASP A 99 -14.46 -0.27 9.55
N GLU A 100 -13.35 -0.86 9.13
CA GLU A 100 -13.13 -2.31 9.14
C GLU A 100 -11.68 -2.64 9.47
N TRP A 101 -11.48 -3.70 10.25
CA TRP A 101 -10.18 -4.32 10.47
C TRP A 101 -10.17 -5.72 9.84
N ILE A 102 -9.21 -5.94 8.95
CA ILE A 102 -8.99 -7.19 8.23
C ILE A 102 -7.71 -7.83 8.80
N PRO A 103 -7.83 -8.86 9.68
CA PRO A 103 -6.68 -9.52 10.27
C PRO A 103 -6.00 -10.40 9.22
N ILE A 104 -4.77 -10.04 8.87
CA ILE A 104 -3.91 -10.84 7.99
C ILE A 104 -2.85 -11.58 8.82
N ARG A 105 -2.47 -12.80 8.44
CA ARG A 105 -1.31 -13.47 9.03
C ARG A 105 -0.01 -12.75 8.62
N PRO A 106 0.92 -12.49 9.54
CA PRO A 106 2.18 -11.81 9.22
C PRO A 106 2.94 -12.45 8.05
N GLY A 107 3.43 -11.63 7.12
CA GLY A 107 4.25 -12.09 5.98
C GLY A 107 3.46 -12.73 4.83
N THR A 108 2.13 -12.60 4.81
CA THR A 108 1.26 -13.18 3.76
C THR A 108 0.63 -12.13 2.84
N ASP A 109 1.09 -10.89 2.93
CA ASP A 109 0.56 -9.73 2.20
C ASP A 109 0.63 -9.90 0.69
N ALA A 110 1.72 -10.48 0.18
CA ALA A 110 1.86 -10.81 -1.24
C ALA A 110 0.78 -11.79 -1.71
N ALA A 111 0.38 -12.76 -0.88
CA ALA A 111 -0.69 -13.69 -1.22
C ALA A 111 -2.04 -12.97 -1.32
N LEU A 112 -2.33 -12.04 -0.40
CA LEU A 112 -3.53 -11.21 -0.46
C LEU A 112 -3.54 -10.32 -1.71
N ALA A 113 -2.44 -9.61 -1.99
CA ALA A 113 -2.33 -8.74 -3.15
C ALA A 113 -2.52 -9.51 -4.47
N LEU A 114 -1.89 -10.68 -4.61
CA LEU A 114 -1.99 -11.51 -5.81
C LEU A 114 -3.40 -12.08 -5.99
N ALA A 115 -4.09 -12.46 -4.91
CA ALA A 115 -5.47 -12.90 -5.00
C ALA A 115 -6.47 -11.77 -5.29
N MET A 116 -6.22 -10.56 -4.76
CA MET A 116 -7.00 -9.39 -5.17
C MET A 116 -6.82 -9.11 -6.68
N MET A 117 -5.58 -9.15 -7.18
CA MET A 117 -5.30 -9.01 -8.62
C MET A 117 -5.97 -10.11 -9.45
N HIS A 118 -5.94 -11.37 -8.98
CA HIS A 118 -6.63 -12.49 -9.62
C HIS A 118 -8.11 -12.19 -9.84
N VAL A 119 -8.83 -11.77 -8.79
CA VAL A 119 -10.26 -11.44 -8.87
C VAL A 119 -10.51 -10.25 -9.80
N ILE A 120 -9.72 -9.19 -9.69
CA ILE A 120 -9.88 -7.98 -10.51
C ILE A 120 -9.67 -8.29 -12.00
N ILE A 121 -8.67 -9.10 -12.32
CA ILE A 121 -8.36 -9.47 -13.71
C ILE A 121 -9.40 -10.45 -14.26
N ALA A 122 -9.78 -11.48 -13.48
CA ALA A 122 -10.77 -12.47 -13.89
C ALA A 122 -12.17 -11.86 -14.11
N GLU A 123 -12.55 -10.86 -13.30
CA GLU A 123 -13.81 -10.13 -13.46
C GLU A 123 -13.71 -8.91 -14.39
N GLU A 124 -12.57 -8.73 -15.07
CA GLU A 124 -12.33 -7.65 -16.03
C GLU A 124 -12.54 -6.22 -15.44
N ARG A 125 -12.29 -6.03 -14.14
CA ARG A 125 -12.50 -4.77 -13.40
C ARG A 125 -11.27 -3.85 -13.37
N TRP A 126 -10.43 -3.91 -14.39
CA TRP A 126 -9.22 -3.12 -14.52
C TRP A 126 -9.32 -2.15 -15.70
N ASP A 127 -8.55 -1.07 -15.66
CA ASP A 127 -8.53 -0.08 -16.72
C ASP A 127 -7.67 -0.58 -17.90
N ARG A 128 -8.33 -1.09 -18.94
CA ARG A 128 -7.67 -1.67 -20.10
C ARG A 128 -6.83 -0.66 -20.88
N ASP A 129 -7.34 0.55 -21.03
CA ASP A 129 -6.65 1.60 -21.78
C ASP A 129 -5.40 2.06 -21.03
N TYR A 130 -5.51 2.26 -19.72
CA TYR A 130 -4.36 2.61 -18.88
C TYR A 130 -3.30 1.51 -18.91
N VAL A 131 -3.69 0.25 -18.71
CA VAL A 131 -2.74 -0.87 -18.73
C VAL A 131 -2.05 -0.99 -20.09
N ALA A 132 -2.79 -0.88 -21.20
CA ALA A 132 -2.21 -0.96 -22.54
C ALA A 132 -1.23 0.19 -22.85
N ARG A 133 -1.50 1.40 -22.36
CA ARG A 133 -0.70 2.61 -22.67
C ARG A 133 0.44 2.88 -21.69
N HIS A 134 0.31 2.45 -20.45
CA HIS A 134 1.16 2.93 -19.35
C HIS A 134 1.81 1.82 -18.53
N THR A 135 1.66 0.55 -18.91
CA THR A 135 2.26 -0.57 -18.17
C THR A 135 3.00 -1.53 -19.09
N LEU A 136 3.86 -2.36 -18.49
CA LEU A 136 4.62 -3.41 -19.17
C LEU A 136 4.42 -4.73 -18.41
N GLY A 137 4.46 -5.86 -19.12
CA GLY A 137 4.45 -7.19 -18.48
C GLY A 137 3.10 -7.64 -17.93
N PHE A 138 1.98 -7.03 -18.36
CA PHE A 138 0.64 -7.41 -17.89
C PHE A 138 0.30 -8.88 -18.18
N ASP A 139 0.65 -9.41 -19.35
CA ASP A 139 0.37 -10.81 -19.71
C ASP A 139 1.11 -11.79 -18.78
N ALA A 140 2.36 -11.49 -18.45
CA ALA A 140 3.15 -12.28 -17.49
C ALA A 140 2.55 -12.19 -16.07
N LEU A 141 2.09 -11.00 -15.67
CA LEU A 141 1.38 -10.81 -14.42
C LEU A 141 0.07 -11.61 -14.38
N GLN A 142 -0.73 -11.54 -15.44
CA GLN A 142 -1.99 -12.28 -15.58
C GLN A 142 -1.77 -13.79 -15.43
N ALA A 143 -0.79 -14.34 -16.15
CA ALA A 143 -0.41 -15.74 -16.03
C ALA A 143 0.04 -16.10 -14.60
N ARG A 144 0.78 -15.21 -13.94
CA ARG A 144 1.27 -15.41 -12.57
C ARG A 144 0.16 -15.39 -11.53
N VAL A 145 -0.84 -14.50 -11.67
CA VAL A 145 -1.95 -14.37 -10.71
C VAL A 145 -3.04 -15.41 -10.91
N ALA A 146 -3.12 -16.05 -12.09
CA ALA A 146 -4.09 -17.12 -12.34
C ALA A 146 -4.04 -18.24 -11.27
N ALA A 147 -2.84 -18.54 -10.75
CA ALA A 147 -2.64 -19.54 -9.70
C ALA A 147 -2.95 -19.06 -8.26
N TRP A 148 -3.30 -17.79 -8.06
CA TRP A 148 -3.60 -17.20 -6.75
C TRP A 148 -5.09 -16.99 -6.55
N THR A 149 -5.84 -18.09 -6.48
CA THR A 149 -7.28 -18.04 -6.19
C THR A 149 -7.55 -17.48 -4.78
N PRO A 150 -8.76 -16.92 -4.53
CA PRO A 150 -9.17 -16.51 -3.20
C PRO A 150 -9.03 -17.60 -2.14
N ASP A 151 -9.37 -18.86 -2.47
CA ASP A 151 -9.23 -20.00 -1.54
C ASP A 151 -7.77 -20.27 -1.16
N ARG A 152 -6.86 -20.22 -2.14
CA ARG A 152 -5.42 -20.41 -1.90
C ARG A 152 -4.89 -19.30 -0.99
N ALA A 153 -5.25 -18.06 -1.27
CA ALA A 153 -4.83 -16.94 -0.42
C ALA A 153 -5.50 -17.00 0.95
N ALA A 154 -6.75 -17.45 1.07
CA ALA A 154 -7.42 -17.62 2.35
C ALA A 154 -6.69 -18.60 3.27
N ALA A 155 -6.24 -19.73 2.72
CA ALA A 155 -5.46 -20.72 3.46
C ALA A 155 -4.17 -20.13 4.06
N LEU A 156 -3.49 -19.22 3.34
CA LEU A 156 -2.25 -18.59 3.79
C LEU A 156 -2.51 -17.40 4.72
N THR A 157 -3.34 -16.46 4.26
CA THR A 157 -3.58 -15.17 4.92
C THR A 157 -4.46 -15.28 6.17
N GLY A 158 -5.27 -16.35 6.28
CA GLY A 158 -6.29 -16.48 7.31
C GLY A 158 -7.54 -15.61 7.07
N ILE A 159 -7.60 -14.88 5.96
CA ILE A 159 -8.77 -14.06 5.57
C ILE A 159 -9.73 -14.95 4.77
N PRO A 160 -11.05 -14.99 5.07
CA PRO A 160 -12.00 -15.77 4.28
C PRO A 160 -11.97 -15.41 2.78
N ALA A 161 -12.04 -16.40 1.90
CA ALA A 161 -12.01 -16.21 0.44
C ALA A 161 -13.06 -15.18 -0.03
N ALA A 162 -14.30 -15.30 0.46
CA ALA A 162 -15.38 -14.37 0.17
C ALA A 162 -15.03 -12.91 0.57
N ARG A 163 -14.27 -12.72 1.66
CA ARG A 163 -13.82 -11.38 2.06
C ARG A 163 -12.75 -10.84 1.13
N ILE A 164 -11.80 -11.69 0.71
CA ILE A 164 -10.76 -11.32 -0.28
C ILE A 164 -11.42 -10.87 -1.59
N GLU A 165 -12.40 -11.64 -2.08
CA GLU A 165 -13.14 -11.27 -3.29
C GLU A 165 -13.88 -9.93 -3.13
N ALA A 166 -14.61 -9.77 -2.03
CA ALA A 166 -15.33 -8.52 -1.77
C ALA A 166 -14.36 -7.34 -1.67
N LEU A 167 -13.21 -7.51 -1.02
CA LEU A 167 -12.18 -6.46 -0.90
C LEU A 167 -11.61 -6.08 -2.27
N ALA A 168 -11.35 -7.07 -3.11
CA ALA A 168 -10.87 -6.87 -4.49
C ALA A 168 -11.90 -6.11 -5.33
N ARG A 169 -13.17 -6.49 -5.25
CA ARG A 169 -14.30 -5.82 -5.94
C ARG A 169 -14.48 -4.39 -5.43
N GLU A 170 -14.46 -4.17 -4.12
CA GLU A 170 -14.54 -2.84 -3.49
C GLU A 170 -13.40 -1.94 -3.98
N TYR A 171 -12.16 -2.44 -3.95
CA TYR A 171 -10.99 -1.70 -4.40
C TYR A 171 -11.05 -1.32 -5.89
N ALA A 172 -11.52 -2.22 -6.76
CA ALA A 172 -11.61 -1.95 -8.19
C ALA A 172 -12.75 -1.00 -8.59
N THR A 173 -13.83 -0.96 -7.80
CA THR A 173 -15.07 -0.23 -8.13
C THR A 173 -15.21 1.11 -7.42
N ILE A 174 -14.76 1.23 -6.16
CA ILE A 174 -14.85 2.49 -5.41
C ILE A 174 -13.71 3.41 -5.86
N ARG A 175 -14.04 4.46 -6.62
CA ARG A 175 -13.06 5.43 -7.14
C ARG A 175 -13.38 6.84 -6.64
N PRO A 176 -12.39 7.64 -6.21
CA PRO A 176 -10.96 7.32 -6.13
C PRO A 176 -10.62 6.40 -4.95
N ALA A 177 -9.73 5.42 -5.14
CA ALA A 177 -9.19 4.57 -4.09
C ALA A 177 -7.71 4.85 -3.87
N ALA A 178 -7.27 4.85 -2.61
CA ALA A 178 -5.87 5.01 -2.24
C ALA A 178 -5.41 3.86 -1.32
N ILE A 179 -4.15 3.45 -1.48
CA ILE A 179 -3.49 2.50 -0.57
C ILE A 179 -2.43 3.26 0.21
N ARG A 180 -2.55 3.28 1.54
CA ARG A 180 -1.53 3.76 2.45
C ARG A 180 -0.75 2.57 3.01
N VAL A 181 0.35 2.24 2.36
CA VAL A 181 1.36 1.27 2.84
C VAL A 181 2.39 1.94 3.75
N ASN A 182 2.93 1.25 4.74
CA ASN A 182 4.07 1.72 5.55
C ASN A 182 5.00 0.54 5.89
N TYR A 183 5.96 0.73 6.79
CA TYR A 183 7.01 -0.25 7.12
C TYR A 183 6.56 -1.62 7.64
N GLY A 184 5.26 -1.86 7.84
CA GLY A 184 4.73 -3.17 8.22
C GLY A 184 4.51 -4.13 7.05
N LEU A 185 4.86 -3.71 5.83
CA LEU A 185 4.80 -4.48 4.59
C LEU A 185 6.20 -4.79 4.06
#